data_AF-A0A1G9E3H1-F1
#
_entry.id   AF-A0A1G9E3H1-F1
#
_cell.length_a   1.000
_cell.length_b   1.000
_cell.length_c   1.000
_cell.angle_alpha   90.00
_cell.angle_beta   90.00
_cell.angle_gamma   90.00
#
_symmetry.space_group_name_H-M   'P 1'
#
loop_
_entity.id
_entity.type
_entity.pdbx_description
1 polymer ?
#
loop_
_entity_poly.entity_id
_entity_poly.type
_entity_poly.pdbx_seq_one_letter_code
_entity_poly.pdbx_strand_id
1 'polypeptide(L)'
;MLFSNEKVNELSFKIKQLIESSPISELETNLRALIQGALTKMELVSREEFDIQSALLARTQQQLRALEEKISALEQAQATESKK
;
A
#
# COMPACT_ATOMS: atom_id res chain seq x y z
N MET A 1 1.58 4.74 -5.81
CA MET A 1 0.43 3.90 -5.42
C MET A 1 0.89 2.46 -5.47
N LEU A 2 0.61 1.66 -4.44
CA LEU A 2 1.06 0.26 -4.30
C LEU A 2 0.45 -0.72 -5.33
N PHE A 3 -0.43 -0.23 -6.22
CA PHE A 3 -0.88 -0.92 -7.43
C PHE A 3 -0.57 -0.05 -8.66
N SER A 4 0.31 -0.54 -9.55
CA SER A 4 0.66 0.14 -10.79
C SER A 4 -0.23 -0.35 -11.95
N ASN A 5 -0.77 0.59 -12.73
CA ASN A 5 -1.57 0.31 -13.93
C ASN A 5 -0.83 -0.62 -14.92
N GLU A 6 0.49 -0.50 -14.99
CA GLU A 6 1.37 -1.35 -15.81
C GLU A 6 1.27 -2.85 -15.49
N LYS A 7 1.27 -3.23 -14.20
CA LYS A 7 1.16 -4.65 -13.78
C LYS A 7 -0.22 -5.24 -14.12
N VAL A 8 -1.27 -4.41 -14.05
CA VAL A 8 -2.64 -4.81 -14.44
C VAL A 8 -2.72 -5.04 -15.94
N ASN A 9 -2.10 -4.17 -16.74
CA ASN A 9 -2.04 -4.32 -18.19
C ASN A 9 -1.23 -5.56 -18.61
N GLU A 10 -0.11 -5.84 -17.95
CA GLU A 10 0.68 -7.05 -18.17
C GLU A 10 -0.12 -8.33 -17.85
N LEU A 11 -0.86 -8.33 -16.74
CA LEU A 11 -1.75 -9.44 -16.36
C LEU A 11 -2.83 -9.66 -17.42
N SER A 12 -3.50 -8.59 -17.85
CA SER A 12 -4.53 -8.62 -18.90
C SER A 12 -3.99 -9.20 -20.22
N PHE A 13 -2.78 -8.79 -20.61
CA PHE A 13 -2.11 -9.30 -21.80
C PHE A 13 -1.84 -10.81 -21.68
N LYS A 14 -1.29 -11.26 -20.54
CA LYS A 14 -1.01 -12.69 -20.32
C LYS A 14 -2.28 -13.53 -20.28
N ILE A 15 -3.38 -13.01 -19.72
CA ILE A 15 -4.70 -13.69 -19.74
C ILE A 15 -5.21 -13.86 -21.17
N LYS A 16 -5.17 -12.80 -21.99
CA LYS A 16 -5.57 -12.88 -23.42
C LYS A 16 -4.75 -13.92 -24.17
N GLN A 17 -3.44 -13.90 -24.00
CA GLN A 17 -2.54 -14.85 -24.62
C GLN A 17 -2.88 -16.30 -24.19
N LEU A 18 -3.17 -16.51 -22.91
CA LEU A 18 -3.51 -17.83 -22.37
C LEU A 18 -4.82 -18.38 -22.97
N ILE A 19 -5.81 -17.51 -23.17
CA ILE A 19 -7.10 -17.86 -23.79
C ILE A 19 -6.93 -18.22 -25.26
N GLU A 20 -6.06 -17.50 -25.98
CA GLU A 20 -5.78 -17.75 -27.40
C GLU A 20 -4.90 -18.99 -27.63
N SER A 21 -3.99 -19.31 -26.70
CA SER A 21 -2.98 -20.35 -26.89
C SER A 21 -3.28 -21.69 -26.22
N SER A 22 -4.33 -21.82 -25.40
CA SER A 22 -4.57 -23.01 -24.57
C SER A 22 -5.85 -23.76 -24.96
N PRO A 23 -5.85 -25.11 -24.94
CA PRO A 23 -7.06 -25.91 -25.03
C PRO A 23 -8.05 -25.58 -23.92
N ILE A 24 -9.36 -25.65 -24.21
CA ILE A 24 -10.44 -25.33 -23.25
C ILE A 24 -10.33 -26.17 -21.97
N SER A 25 -9.87 -27.43 -22.07
CA SER A 25 -9.69 -28.34 -20.94
C SER A 25 -8.58 -27.93 -19.96
N GLU A 26 -7.60 -27.16 -20.41
CA GLU A 26 -6.44 -26.72 -19.60
C GLU A 26 -6.52 -25.24 -19.19
N LEU A 27 -7.46 -24.50 -19.79
CA LEU A 27 -7.60 -23.06 -19.61
C LEU A 27 -7.86 -22.68 -18.14
N GLU A 28 -8.77 -23.40 -17.45
CA GLU A 28 -9.11 -23.09 -16.06
C GLU A 28 -7.89 -23.23 -15.14
N THR A 29 -7.16 -24.35 -15.27
CA THR A 29 -5.98 -24.65 -14.44
C THR A 29 -4.87 -23.61 -14.66
N ASN A 30 -4.56 -23.33 -15.93
CA ASN A 30 -3.51 -22.37 -16.28
C ASN A 30 -3.89 -20.94 -15.88
N LEU A 31 -5.17 -20.56 -16.00
CA LEU A 31 -5.65 -19.24 -15.60
C LEU A 31 -5.58 -19.04 -14.08
N ARG A 32 -5.99 -20.05 -13.29
CA ARG A 32 -5.86 -20.02 -11.82
C ARG A 32 -4.40 -19.88 -11.40
N ALA A 33 -3.49 -20.66 -11.99
CA ALA A 33 -2.07 -20.59 -11.68
C ALA A 33 -1.47 -19.21 -12.01
N LEU A 34 -1.88 -18.62 -13.14
CA LEU A 34 -1.44 -17.29 -13.57
C LEU A 34 -1.94 -16.19 -12.62
N ILE A 35 -3.22 -16.21 -12.24
CA ILE A 35 -3.79 -15.25 -11.29
C ILE A 35 -3.11 -15.38 -9.93
N GLN A 36 -2.92 -16.62 -9.46
CA GLN A 36 -2.29 -16.86 -8.16
C GLN A 36 -0.83 -16.39 -8.15
N GLY A 37 -0.06 -16.70 -9.19
CA GLY A 37 1.31 -16.21 -9.34
C GLY A 37 1.39 -14.68 -9.46
N ALA A 38 0.40 -14.05 -10.10
CA ALA A 38 0.31 -12.59 -10.17
C ALA A 38 0.06 -11.99 -8.79
N LEU A 39 -0.92 -12.51 -8.02
CA LEU A 39 -1.24 -12.03 -6.67
C LEU A 39 -0.06 -12.21 -5.71
N THR A 40 0.69 -13.32 -5.78
CA THR A 40 1.90 -13.52 -4.98
C THR A 40 2.98 -12.48 -5.27
N LYS A 41 3.16 -12.09 -6.55
CA LYS A 41 4.13 -11.06 -6.96
C LYS A 41 3.70 -9.63 -6.61
N MET A 42 2.48 -9.44 -6.12
CA MET A 42 1.95 -8.12 -5.76
C MET A 42 2.20 -7.76 -4.29
N GLU A 43 2.95 -8.57 -3.54
CA GLU A 43 3.30 -8.33 -2.12
C GLU A 43 2.07 -7.91 -1.30
N LEU A 44 0.95 -8.58 -1.55
CA LEU A 44 -0.33 -8.25 -0.94
C LEU A 44 -0.26 -8.56 0.55
N VAL A 45 -0.47 -7.55 1.37
CA VAL A 45 -0.73 -7.75 2.80
C VAL A 45 -2.18 -8.13 3.01
N SER A 46 -2.45 -8.91 4.04
CA SER A 46 -3.83 -9.23 4.41
C SER A 46 -4.59 -7.97 4.81
N ARG A 47 -5.92 -8.02 4.69
CA ARG A 47 -6.77 -6.89 5.10
C ARG A 47 -6.56 -6.54 6.57
N GLU A 48 -6.38 -7.54 7.42
CA GLU A 48 -6.11 -7.37 8.85
C GLU A 48 -4.78 -6.65 9.11
N GLU A 49 -3.68 -7.06 8.45
CA GLU A 49 -2.38 -6.38 8.57
C GLU A 49 -2.44 -4.93 8.11
N PHE A 50 -3.18 -4.67 7.03
CA PHE A 50 -3.41 -3.30 6.55
C PHE A 50 -4.15 -2.44 7.59
N ASP A 51 -5.21 -2.98 8.20
CA ASP A 51 -6.00 -2.26 9.20
C ASP A 51 -5.16 -1.99 10.46
N ILE A 52 -4.31 -2.95 10.87
CA ILE A 52 -3.33 -2.77 11.97
C ILE A 52 -2.34 -1.64 11.67
N GLN A 53 -1.73 -1.65 10.48
CA GLN A 53 -0.77 -0.62 10.09
C GLN A 53 -1.42 0.76 9.98
N SER A 54 -2.65 0.83 9.48
CA SER A 54 -3.43 2.07 9.40
C SER A 54 -3.74 2.64 10.79
N ALA A 55 -4.13 1.80 11.75
CA ALA A 55 -4.34 2.20 13.13
C ALA A 55 -3.05 2.70 13.80
N LEU A 56 -1.94 1.99 13.59
CA LEU A 56 -0.62 2.41 14.09
C LEU A 56 -0.21 3.76 13.52
N LEU A 57 -0.38 3.96 12.21
CA LEU A 57 -0.07 5.24 11.54
C LEU A 57 -0.91 6.38 12.11
N ALA A 58 -2.21 6.17 12.31
CA ALA A 58 -3.09 7.18 12.90
C ALA A 58 -2.62 7.60 14.30
N ARG A 59 -2.22 6.62 15.14
CA ARG A 59 -1.64 6.88 16.45
C ARG A 59 -0.33 7.67 16.37
N THR A 60 0.55 7.32 15.43
CA THR A 60 1.82 8.04 15.22
C THR A 60 1.57 9.48 14.80
N GLN A 61 0.63 9.73 13.88
CA GLN A 61 0.26 11.10 13.47
C GLN A 61 -0.27 11.92 14.65
N GLN A 62 -1.08 11.32 15.53
CA GLN A 62 -1.56 11.99 16.73
C GLN A 62 -0.40 12.38 17.67
N GLN A 63 0.53 11.46 17.91
CA GLN A 63 1.69 11.73 18.76
C GLN A 63 2.60 12.81 18.14
N LEU A 64 2.77 12.77 16.82
CA LEU A 64 3.57 13.74 16.08
C LEU A 64 2.99 15.15 16.23
N ARG A 65 1.67 15.33 16.05
CA ARG A 65 1.00 16.62 16.28
C ARG A 65 1.19 17.14 17.71
N ALA A 66 1.04 16.27 18.70
CA ALA A 66 1.23 16.66 20.10
C ALA A 66 2.68 17.09 20.41
N LEU A 67 3.67 16.51 19.73
CA LEU A 67 5.06 16.95 19.84
C LEU A 67 5.29 18.27 19.10
N GLU A 68 4.74 18.46 17.91
CA GLU A 68 4.80 19.72 17.17
C GLU A 68 4.22 20.89 17.98
N GLU A 69 3.07 20.69 18.64
CA GLU A 69 2.46 21.68 19.53
C GLU A 69 3.39 22.05 20.71
N LYS A 70 4.00 21.04 21.35
CA LYS A 70 4.95 21.27 22.45
C LYS A 70 6.17 22.06 22.00
N ILE A 71 6.73 21.71 20.83
CA ILE A 71 7.88 22.42 20.25
C ILE A 71 7.50 23.87 19.97
N SER A 72 6.35 24.11 19.32
CA SER A 72 5.88 25.47 19.03
C SER A 72 5.70 26.32 20.30
N ALA A 73 5.15 25.74 21.37
CA ALA A 73 5.01 26.42 22.65
C ALA A 73 6.37 26.80 23.26
N LEU A 74 7.36 25.91 23.18
CA LEU A 74 8.72 26.17 23.66
C LEU A 74 9.43 27.24 22.83
N GLU A 75 9.30 27.21 21.50
CA GLU A 75 9.87 28.22 20.60
C GLU A 75 9.26 29.60 20.88
N GLN A 76 7.95 29.69 21.11
CA GLN A 76 7.27 30.95 21.48
C GLN A 76 7.74 31.48 22.85
N ALA A 77 7.93 30.60 23.83
CA ALA A 77 8.44 30.97 25.15
C ALA A 77 9.85 31.56 25.05
N GLN A 78 10.77 30.91 24.34
CA GLN A 78 12.13 31.41 24.12
C GLN A 78 12.16 32.76 23.38
N ALA A 79 11.31 32.93 22.36
CA ALA A 79 11.21 34.18 21.62
C ALA A 79 10.70 35.35 22.49
N THR A 80 9.92 35.04 23.54
CA THR A 80 9.40 36.03 24.49
C THR A 80 10.45 36.42 25.53
N GLU A 81 11.30 35.48 25.97
CA GLU A 81 12.39 35.75 26.92
C GLU A 81 13.53 36.58 26.30
N SER A 82 13.86 36.38 25.01
CA SER A 82 14.91 37.16 24.33
C SER A 82 14.52 38.61 24.01
N LYS A 83 13.25 38.99 24.19
CA LYS A 83 12.73 40.36 23.98
C LYS A 83 12.57 41.17 25.28
N LYS A 84 12.85 40.57 26.44
CA LYS A 84 12.92 41.24 27.74
C LYS A 84 14.37 41.57 28.09
#